data_AF-A0A9D1T038-F1
#
_entry.id   AF-A0A9D1T038-F1
#
_cell.length_a   1.000
_cell.length_b   1.000
_cell.length_c   1.000
_cell.angle_alpha   90.00
_cell.angle_beta   90.00
_cell.angle_gamma   90.00
#
_symmetry.space_group_name_H-M   'P 1'
#
loop_
_entity.id
_entity.type
_entity.pdbx_description
1 polymer ?
#
loop_
_entity_poly.entity_id
_entity_poly.type
_entity_poly.pdbx_seq_one_letter_code
_entity_poly.pdbx_strand_id
1 'polypeptide(L)' 'MGQKIEIAKSAGFCFGVKKAVGRVYELVKVGEKIAVLGELIHNRTVTDDLERKGVVTTVSYTHLRAHET' A
#
# COMPACT_ATOMS: atom_id res chain seq x y z
N MET A 1 29.24 -2.06 27.42
CA MET A 1 29.44 -1.15 26.28
C MET A 1 28.10 -0.94 25.60
N GLY A 2 27.51 0.25 25.65
CA GLY A 2 26.25 0.55 24.97
C GLY A 2 26.51 0.88 23.50
N GLN A 3 25.68 0.37 22.59
CA GLN A 3 25.76 0.73 21.17
C GLN A 3 25.16 2.14 20.98
N LYS A 4 25.86 2.99 20.21
CA LYS A 4 25.36 4.30 19.78
C LYS A 4 24.45 4.10 18.57
N ILE A 5 23.19 4.53 18.67
CA ILE A 5 22.26 4.54 17.54
C ILE A 5 22.32 5.91 16.87
N GLU A 6 22.59 5.93 15.58
CA GLU A 6 22.56 7.15 14.76
C GLU A 6 21.45 7.03 13.71
N ILE A 7 20.62 8.06 13.60
CA ILE A 7 19.51 8.11 12.64
C ILE A 7 19.91 9.04 11.50
N ALA A 8 19.65 8.63 10.26
CA ALA A 8 19.91 9.45 9.08
C ALA A 8 19.06 10.74 9.09
N LYS A 9 19.58 11.82 8.49
CA LYS A 9 18.86 13.11 8.35
C LYS A 9 17.54 12.96 7.59
N SER A 10 17.49 12.03 6.63
CA SER A 10 16.30 11.68 5.87
C SER A 10 16.13 10.16 5.85
N ALA A 11 14.93 9.70 6.21
CA ALA A 11 14.53 8.30 6.18
C ALA A 11 13.01 8.21 6.01
N GLY A 12 12.53 7.09 5.45
CA GLY A 12 11.09 6.82 5.26
C GLY A 12 10.59 7.06 3.84
N PHE A 13 9.32 7.45 3.70
CA PHE A 13 8.65 7.53 2.40
C PHE A 13 9.15 8.69 1.56
N CYS A 14 9.57 8.39 0.33
CA CYS A 14 9.76 9.40 -0.69
C CYS A 14 8.41 10.00 -1.12
N PHE A 15 8.46 11.10 -1.88
CA PHE A 15 7.26 11.77 -2.38
C PHE A 15 6.29 10.83 -3.12
N GLY A 16 6.81 9.99 -4.02
CA GLY A 16 6.00 9.06 -4.81
C GLY A 16 5.29 8.03 -3.93
N VAL A 17 6.01 7.43 -2.99
CA VAL A 17 5.44 6.47 -2.03
C VAL A 17 4.37 7.13 -1.16
N LYS A 18 4.64 8.32 -0.62
CA LYS A 18 3.67 9.06 0.20
C LYS A 18 2.39 9.35 -0.58
N LYS A 19 2.50 9.76 -1.85
CA LYS A 19 1.35 10.05 -2.71
C LYS A 19 0.55 8.79 -3.05
N ALA A 20 1.21 7.71 -3.46
CA ALA A 20 0.55 6.47 -3.86
C ALA A 20 -0.20 5.83 -2.68
N VAL A 21 0.50 5.65 -1.56
CA VAL A 21 -0.05 5.06 -0.33
C VAL A 21 -1.16 5.94 0.25
N GLY A 22 -0.94 7.26 0.32
CA GLY A 22 -1.94 8.20 0.81
C GLY A 22 -3.23 8.15 0.00
N ARG A 23 -3.15 8.09 -1.34
CA ARG A 23 -4.34 8.03 -2.20
C ARG A 23 -5.19 6.79 -1.92
N VAL A 24 -4.55 5.63 -1.75
CA VAL A 24 -5.27 4.38 -1.47
C VAL A 24 -5.94 4.45 -0.10
N TYR A 25 -5.24 4.93 0.94
CA TYR A 25 -5.86 5.10 2.27
C TYR A 25 -7.04 6.06 2.27
N GLU A 26 -6.98 7.17 1.52
CA GLU A 26 -8.12 8.10 1.43
C GLU A 26 -9.32 7.47 0.72
N LEU A 27 -9.09 6.69 -0.35
CA LEU A 27 -10.16 5.97 -1.04
C LEU A 27 -10.80 4.88 -0.14
N VAL A 28 -9.98 4.16 0.64
CA VAL A 28 -10.46 3.20 1.63
C VAL A 28 -11.37 3.87 2.66
N LYS A 29 -10.97 5.06 3.17
CA LYS A 29 -11.75 5.79 4.18
C LYS A 29 -13.14 6.20 3.69
N VAL A 30 -13.29 6.50 2.40
CA VAL A 30 -14.58 6.88 1.81
C VAL A 30 -15.40 5.67 1.35
N GLY A 31 -14.92 4.44 1.61
CA GLY A 31 -15.64 3.20 1.35
C GLY A 31 -15.57 2.70 -0.10
N GLU A 32 -14.64 3.21 -0.91
CA GLU A 32 -14.47 2.77 -2.29
C GLU A 32 -13.89 1.35 -2.36
N LYS A 33 -14.37 0.57 -3.34
CA LYS A 33 -13.77 -0.74 -3.66
C LYS A 33 -12.53 -0.51 -4.53
N ILE A 34 -11.37 -0.91 -4.04
CA ILE A 34 -10.09 -0.63 -4.70
C ILE A 34 -9.39 -1.94 -5.01
N ALA A 35 -8.87 -2.02 -6.23
CA ALA A 35 -7.85 -3.00 -6.58
C ALA A 35 -6.58 -2.29 -7.04
N VAL A 36 -5.42 -2.87 -6.73
CA VAL A 36 -4.10 -2.41 -7.17
C VAL A 36 -3.48 -3.48 -8.06
N LEU A 37 -2.92 -3.06 -9.20
CA LEU A 37 -2.18 -3.95 -10.09
C LEU A 37 -0.72 -4.07 -9.60
N GLY A 38 -0.35 -5.26 -9.14
CA GLY A 38 0.91 -5.53 -8.45
C GLY A 38 0.93 -4.95 -7.03
N GLU A 39 2.06 -5.13 -6.34
CA GLU A 39 2.25 -4.54 -5.02
C GLU A 39 2.29 -3.00 -5.11
N LEU A 40 1.50 -2.30 -4.29
CA LEU A 40 1.50 -0.83 -4.27
C LEU A 40 2.88 -0.26 -3.95
N ILE A 41 3.57 -0.90 -2.99
CA ILE A 41 4.97 -0.68 -2.64
C ILE A 41 5.56 -1.99 -2.09
N HIS A 42 6.87 -2.17 -2.20
CA HIS A 42 7.58 -3.31 -1.61
C HIS A 42 7.79 -3.12 -0.10
N ASN A 43 6.69 -3.08 0.66
CA ASN A 43 6.69 -3.00 2.11
C ASN A 43 5.53 -3.83 2.65
N ARG A 44 5.85 -5.03 3.13
CA ARG A 44 4.87 -6.01 3.62
C ARG A 44 3.94 -5.45 4.69
N THR A 45 4.49 -4.71 5.65
CA THR A 45 3.67 -4.10 6.72
C THR A 45 2.58 -3.20 6.16
N VAL A 46 2.87 -2.44 5.09
CA VAL A 46 1.91 -1.55 4.45
C VAL A 46 0.94 -2.32 3.56
N THR A 47 1.43 -3.28 2.75
CA THR A 47 0.56 -4.07 1.87
C THR A 47 -0.43 -4.90 2.69
N ASP A 48 0.02 -5.54 3.77
CA ASP A 48 -0.83 -6.35 4.65
C ASP A 48 -1.89 -5.48 5.34
N ASP A 49 -1.58 -4.23 5.66
CA ASP A 49 -2.56 -3.30 6.25
C ASP A 49 -3.63 -2.87 5.25
N LEU A 50 -3.24 -2.63 4.00
CA LEU A 50 -4.19 -2.31 2.93
C LEU A 50 -5.10 -3.49 2.62
N GLU A 51 -4.57 -4.71 2.59
CA GLU A 51 -5.37 -5.92 2.40
C GLU A 51 -6.37 -6.14 3.55
N ARG A 52 -5.95 -5.96 4.81
CA ARG A 52 -6.87 -5.98 5.96
C ARG A 52 -7.96 -4.92 5.89
N LYS A 53 -7.71 -3.82 5.16
CA LYS A 53 -8.68 -2.75 4.91
C LYS A 53 -9.53 -2.96 3.66
N GLY A 54 -9.40 -4.11 3.00
CA GLY A 54 -10.23 -4.51 1.86
C GLY A 54 -9.68 -4.10 0.50
N VAL A 55 -8.42 -3.65 0.41
CA VAL A 55 -7.76 -3.42 -0.88
C VAL A 55 -7.36 -4.76 -1.49
N VAL A 56 -7.72 -4.98 -2.75
CA VAL A 56 -7.37 -6.21 -3.46
C VAL A 56 -6.11 -6.01 -4.30
N THR A 57 -5.09 -6.83 -4.07
CA THR A 57 -3.91 -6.90 -4.95
C THR A 57 -4.19 -7.87 -6.09
N THR A 58 -4.03 -7.44 -7.35
CA THR A 58 -4.16 -8.29 -8.54
C THR A 58 -2.91 -8.26 -9.40
N VAL A 59 -2.63 -9.33 -10.13
CA VAL A 59 -1.51 -9.39 -11.10
C VAL A 59 -1.97 -9.25 -12.55
N SER A 60 -3.28 -9.18 -12.80
CA SER A 60 -3.83 -8.96 -14.13
C SER A 60 -5.24 -8.35 -14.06
N TYR A 61 -5.57 -7.51 -15.04
CA TYR A 61 -6.90 -6.95 -15.20
C TYR A 61 -7.99 -8.03 -15.34
N THR A 62 -7.66 -9.17 -15.96
CA THR A 62 -8.62 -10.27 -16.16
C THR A 62 -9.12 -10.89 -14.85
N HIS A 63 -8.37 -10.79 -13.76
CA HIS A 63 -8.79 -11.31 -12.45
C HIS A 63 -9.84 -10.43 -11.76
N LEU A 64 -9.98 -9.17 -12.15
CA LEU A 64 -10.94 -8.24 -11.53
C LEU A 64 -12.38 -8.47 -12.00
N ARG A 65 -12.56 -9.06 -13.18
CA ARG A 65 -13.86 -9.28 -13.82
C ARG A 65 -14.56 -10.58 -13.36
N ALA A 66 -13.88 -11.41 -12.56
CA ALA A 66 -14.41 -12.70 -12.13
C ALA A 66 -15.56 -12.61 -11.10
N HIS A 67 -15.78 -11.44 -10.49
CA HIS A 67 -16.81 -11.21 -9.47
C HIS A 67 -17.99 -10.35 -9.96
N GLU A 68 -18.16 -10.19 -11.29
CA GLU A 68 -19.21 -9.36 -11.90
C GLU A 68 -20.49 -10.12 -12.34
N THR A 69 -20.68 -11.37 -11.89
CA THR A 69 -21.96 -12.11 -11.98
C THR A 69 -22.92 -11.70 -10.88
#